data_AF-A0A3M1CX72-F1
#
_entry.id   AF-A0A3M1CX72-F1
#
_cell.length_a   1.000
_cell.length_b   1.000
_cell.length_c   1.000
_cell.angle_alpha   90.00
_cell.angle_beta   90.00
_cell.angle_gamma   90.00
#
_symmetry.space_group_name_H-M   'P 1'
#
loop_
_entity.id
_entity.type
_entity.pdbx_description
1 polymer ?
#
loop_
_entity_poly.entity_id
_entity_poly.type
_entity_poly.pdbx_seq_one_letter_code
_entity_poly.pdbx_strand_id
1 'polypeptide(L)'
;MSIGKLRLFFATSLCMAALAGTSACIVIDHEGSGCRGDLCWVDPGEITFYWAFELEDGSTTDWCDVADVARIDVTVYNDWGEVEFQALDRPCGDTGAIIDNFIPGTYTLNLRGICPLGVLTHEGWWTADVYPGINELGVLTLEYVGACELP
;
A
#
# COMPACT_ATOMS: atom_id res chain seq x y z
N MET A 1 5.89 65.70 27.77
CA MET A 1 5.23 64.38 27.56
C MET A 1 4.86 64.27 26.09
N SER A 2 5.66 63.54 25.31
CA SER A 2 5.42 63.31 23.88
C SER A 2 5.35 61.80 23.64
N ILE A 3 4.24 61.36 23.06
CA ILE A 3 3.89 59.96 22.80
C ILE A 3 4.35 59.63 21.38
N GLY A 4 5.46 58.88 21.27
CA GLY A 4 5.92 58.31 20.00
C GLY A 4 5.30 56.94 19.78
N LYS A 5 4.37 56.83 18.84
CA LYS A 5 3.84 55.54 18.34
C LYS A 5 4.90 54.88 17.44
N LEU A 6 5.58 53.86 17.95
CA LEU A 6 6.42 52.99 17.14
C LEU A 6 5.57 51.77 16.70
N ARG A 7 5.14 51.77 15.43
CA ARG A 7 4.59 50.57 14.78
C ARG A 7 5.76 49.80 14.21
N LEU A 8 6.08 48.66 14.81
CA LEU A 8 7.03 47.71 14.25
C LEU A 8 6.26 46.43 13.89
N PHE A 9 5.86 46.34 12.62
CA PHE A 9 5.47 45.08 11.99
C PHE A 9 6.76 44.35 11.63
N PHE A 10 7.08 43.27 12.34
CA PHE A 10 8.01 42.27 11.85
C PHE A 10 7.23 41.00 11.54
N ALA A 11 6.92 40.83 10.26
CA ALA A 11 6.60 39.56 9.66
C ALA A 11 7.90 38.75 9.54
N THR A 12 7.98 37.66 10.27
CA THR A 12 9.02 36.62 10.17
C THR A 12 8.42 35.37 10.78
N SER A 13 8.45 34.18 10.22
CA SER A 13 8.88 33.70 8.92
C SER A 13 8.27 32.30 8.85
N LEU A 14 7.48 31.99 7.82
CA LEU A 14 7.11 30.61 7.50
C LEU A 14 8.41 29.81 7.30
N CYS A 15 8.79 28.98 8.26
CA CYS A 15 9.64 27.84 7.95
C CYS A 15 8.71 26.69 7.55
N MET A 16 8.45 26.62 6.25
CA MET A 16 7.99 25.40 5.60
C MET A 16 9.05 24.32 5.84
N ALA A 17 8.80 23.42 6.79
CA ALA A 17 9.34 22.08 6.68
C ALA A 17 8.35 21.28 5.83
N ALA A 18 8.39 21.51 4.51
CA ALA A 18 7.88 20.52 3.57
C ALA A 18 8.82 19.33 3.67
N LEU A 19 8.56 18.44 4.64
CA LEU A 19 8.96 17.05 4.52
C LEU A 19 8.21 16.55 3.30
N ALA A 20 8.87 16.63 2.14
CA ALA A 20 8.57 15.75 1.03
C ALA A 20 8.93 14.34 1.51
N GLY A 21 8.05 13.76 2.33
CA GLY A 21 7.94 12.32 2.42
C GLY A 21 7.68 11.89 0.99
N THR A 22 8.65 11.21 0.40
CA THR A 22 8.45 10.53 -0.86
C THR A 22 7.37 9.49 -0.60
N SER A 23 6.12 9.89 -0.81
CA SER A 23 4.91 9.07 -0.83
C SER A 23 5.00 8.15 -2.05
N ALA A 24 5.98 7.25 -2.00
CA ALA A 24 6.32 6.40 -3.10
C ALA A 24 5.47 5.15 -2.97
N CYS A 25 4.55 4.97 -3.92
CA CYS A 25 3.96 3.67 -4.18
C CYS A 25 5.10 2.64 -4.27
N ILE A 26 4.95 1.51 -3.57
CA ILE A 26 5.99 0.47 -3.60
C ILE A 26 5.89 -0.20 -4.97
N VAL A 27 6.89 0.05 -5.83
CA VAL A 27 7.05 -0.75 -7.05
C VAL A 27 7.69 -2.07 -6.65
N ILE A 28 6.98 -3.16 -6.91
CA ILE A 28 7.45 -4.51 -6.66
C ILE A 28 7.61 -5.19 -8.02
N ASP A 29 8.86 -5.29 -8.49
CA ASP A 29 9.20 -5.90 -9.77
C ASP A 29 8.90 -7.40 -9.72
N HIS A 30 7.94 -7.82 -10.54
CA HIS A 30 7.65 -9.23 -10.74
C HIS A 30 8.60 -9.75 -11.82
N GLU A 31 9.76 -10.27 -11.39
CA GLU A 31 10.74 -10.89 -12.29
C GLU A 31 10.18 -12.21 -12.87
N GLY A 32 9.30 -12.08 -13.86
CA GLY A 32 8.90 -13.15 -14.75
C GLY A 32 7.40 -13.38 -14.87
N SER A 33 6.79 -12.76 -15.88
CA SER A 33 5.84 -13.50 -16.72
C SER A 33 6.53 -13.81 -18.04
N GLY A 34 7.54 -14.68 -18.02
CA GLY A 34 7.99 -15.30 -19.27
C GLY A 34 6.78 -15.96 -19.90
N CYS A 35 6.28 -15.39 -21.00
CA CYS A 35 5.07 -15.85 -21.63
C CYS A 35 5.16 -17.37 -21.88
N ARG A 36 4.13 -18.12 -21.50
CA ARG A 36 4.05 -19.56 -21.75
C ARG A 36 2.94 -19.84 -22.75
N GLY A 37 3.29 -20.49 -23.86
CA GLY A 37 2.34 -20.91 -24.88
C GLY A 37 1.82 -19.78 -25.77
N ASP A 38 0.55 -19.83 -26.12
CA ASP A 38 -0.07 -18.94 -27.13
C ASP A 38 -0.20 -17.47 -26.67
N LEU A 39 0.04 -17.20 -25.39
CA LEU A 39 -0.08 -15.86 -24.79
C LEU A 39 1.17 -14.99 -24.95
N CYS A 40 2.20 -15.46 -25.68
CA CYS A 40 3.40 -14.67 -25.98
C CYS A 40 3.19 -13.42 -26.84
N TRP A 41 1.98 -13.22 -27.35
CA TRP A 41 1.62 -12.05 -28.16
C TRP A 41 0.75 -11.04 -27.40
N VAL A 42 0.45 -11.31 -26.14
CA VAL A 42 -0.40 -10.46 -25.30
C VAL A 42 0.49 -9.62 -24.41
N ASP A 43 0.27 -8.31 -24.43
CA ASP A 43 0.99 -7.39 -23.54
C ASP A 43 0.62 -7.71 -22.08
N PRO A 44 1.59 -7.72 -21.15
CA PRO A 44 1.31 -7.99 -19.75
C PRO A 44 0.44 -6.88 -19.12
N GLY A 45 -0.26 -7.26 -18.07
CA GLY A 45 -0.97 -6.35 -17.18
C GLY A 45 -0.10 -5.91 -16.00
N GLU A 46 -0.44 -4.75 -15.46
CA GLU A 46 0.07 -4.21 -14.20
C GLU A 46 -1.11 -4.07 -13.22
N ILE A 47 -0.90 -4.46 -11.97
CA ILE A 47 -1.85 -4.32 -10.87
C ILE A 47 -1.40 -3.17 -9.98
N THR A 48 -2.15 -2.07 -10.00
CA THR A 48 -2.00 -0.93 -9.08
C THR A 48 -3.11 -0.97 -8.03
N PHE A 49 -2.75 -0.95 -6.75
CA PHE A 49 -3.73 -0.90 -5.66
C PHE A 49 -3.23 -0.09 -4.48
N TYR A 50 -4.18 0.42 -3.70
CA TYR A 50 -3.98 1.15 -2.45
C TYR A 50 -4.54 0.33 -1.29
N TRP A 51 -4.16 0.66 -0.06
CA TRP A 51 -4.71 0.03 1.14
C TRP A 51 -5.14 1.06 2.18
N ALA A 52 -6.09 0.63 3.02
CA ALA A 52 -6.47 1.27 4.27
C ALA A 52 -6.62 0.19 5.34
N PHE A 53 -6.47 0.55 6.60
CA PHE A 53 -6.58 -0.33 7.76
C PHE A 53 -7.83 0.05 8.54
N GLU A 54 -8.65 -0.94 8.88
CA GLU A 54 -9.69 -0.80 9.90
C GLU A 54 -9.03 -0.80 11.28
N LEU A 55 -9.39 0.17 12.13
CA LEU A 55 -8.92 0.26 13.51
C LEU A 55 -9.87 -0.47 14.46
N GLU A 56 -9.44 -0.71 15.70
CA GLU A 56 -10.24 -1.39 16.74
C GLU A 56 -11.62 -0.73 16.97
N ASP A 57 -11.72 0.58 16.77
CA ASP A 57 -12.97 1.34 16.92
C ASP A 57 -13.88 1.32 15.68
N GLY A 58 -13.48 0.59 14.62
CA GLY A 58 -14.18 0.50 13.33
C GLY A 58 -13.97 1.69 12.41
N SER A 59 -13.14 2.67 12.77
CA SER A 59 -12.69 3.71 11.85
C SER A 59 -11.63 3.20 10.89
N THR A 60 -11.30 3.96 9.85
CA THR A 60 -10.28 3.57 8.87
C THR A 60 -9.16 4.60 8.75
N THR A 61 -7.95 4.13 8.51
CA THR A 61 -6.77 4.96 8.26
C THR A 61 -5.89 4.37 7.17
N ASP A 62 -5.21 5.19 6.38
CA ASP A 62 -4.18 4.78 5.44
C ASP A 62 -2.76 4.88 6.04
N TRP A 63 -2.64 5.29 7.31
CA TRP A 63 -1.35 5.53 7.96
C TRP A 63 -0.88 4.29 8.72
N CYS A 64 0.29 3.79 8.33
CA CYS A 64 0.88 2.59 8.92
C CYS A 64 1.14 2.73 10.43
N ASP A 65 1.56 3.90 10.89
CA ASP A 65 1.87 4.16 12.30
C ASP A 65 0.62 4.22 13.18
N VAL A 66 -0.48 4.78 12.68
CA VAL A 66 -1.78 4.80 13.36
C VAL A 66 -2.37 3.39 13.47
N ALA A 67 -2.20 2.56 12.43
CA ALA A 67 -2.64 1.17 12.43
C ALA A 67 -1.69 0.20 13.15
N ASP A 68 -0.56 0.67 13.69
CA ASP A 68 0.51 -0.14 14.28
C ASP A 68 0.98 -1.29 13.35
N VAL A 69 1.12 -0.97 12.05
CA VAL A 69 1.61 -1.88 11.01
C VAL A 69 3.01 -1.46 10.59
N ALA A 70 4.00 -2.31 10.87
CA ALA A 70 5.38 -2.07 10.46
C ALA A 70 5.68 -2.64 9.07
N ARG A 71 5.00 -3.72 8.69
CA ARG A 71 5.28 -4.49 7.48
C ARG A 71 4.01 -4.99 6.80
N ILE A 72 4.11 -5.15 5.49
CA ILE A 72 3.08 -5.70 4.62
C ILE A 72 3.63 -6.94 3.92
N ASP A 73 2.88 -8.03 4.00
CA ASP A 73 3.04 -9.16 3.08
C ASP A 73 1.97 -9.06 2.00
N VAL A 74 2.38 -9.26 0.75
CA VAL A 74 1.48 -9.34 -0.41
C VAL A 74 1.62 -10.73 -1.03
N THR A 75 0.51 -11.43 -1.20
CA THR A 75 0.46 -12.69 -1.95
C THR A 75 -0.63 -12.60 -3.02
N VAL A 76 -0.29 -12.96 -4.25
CA VAL A 76 -1.23 -12.99 -5.37
C VAL A 76 -1.40 -14.44 -5.83
N TYR A 77 -2.65 -14.87 -5.92
CA TYR A 77 -3.06 -16.19 -6.36
C TYR A 77 -3.70 -16.10 -7.73
N ASN A 78 -3.43 -17.07 -8.61
CA ASN A 78 -4.15 -17.21 -9.87
C ASN A 78 -5.55 -17.83 -9.67
N ASP A 79 -6.31 -18.01 -10.75
CA ASP A 79 -7.67 -18.55 -10.74
C ASP A 79 -7.76 -20.03 -10.28
N TRP A 80 -6.65 -20.75 -10.30
CA TRP A 80 -6.53 -22.09 -9.72
C TRP A 80 -6.19 -22.09 -8.22
N GLY A 81 -5.99 -20.91 -7.62
CA GLY A 81 -5.60 -20.75 -6.21
C GLY A 81 -4.14 -21.06 -5.94
N GLU A 82 -3.30 -21.15 -6.98
CA GLU A 82 -1.85 -21.30 -6.84
C GLU A 82 -1.21 -19.93 -6.63
N VAL A 83 -0.13 -19.87 -5.84
CA VAL A 83 0.62 -18.63 -5.64
C VAL A 83 1.33 -18.26 -6.94
N GLU A 84 0.91 -17.16 -7.55
CA GLU A 84 1.54 -16.58 -8.73
C GLU A 84 2.72 -15.69 -8.31
N PHE A 85 2.50 -14.86 -7.30
CA PHE A 85 3.47 -13.88 -6.83
C PHE A 85 3.44 -13.71 -5.31
N GLN A 86 4.60 -13.40 -4.72
CA GLN A 86 4.69 -13.10 -3.31
C GLN A 86 5.81 -12.09 -3.00
N ALA A 87 5.48 -11.08 -2.20
CA ALA A 87 6.42 -10.13 -1.62
C ALA A 87 6.20 -10.10 -0.09
N LEU A 88 7.16 -10.67 0.64
CA LEU A 88 7.12 -10.75 2.10
C LEU A 88 7.97 -9.66 2.74
N ASP A 89 7.64 -9.33 3.99
CA ASP A 89 8.44 -8.48 4.88
C ASP A 89 8.70 -7.08 4.28
N ARG A 90 7.76 -6.57 3.47
CA ARG A 90 7.89 -5.24 2.86
C ARG A 90 7.62 -4.19 3.93
N PRO A 91 8.44 -3.13 4.07
CA PRO A 91 8.11 -2.03 4.95
C PRO A 91 6.73 -1.46 4.62
N CYS A 92 5.92 -1.21 5.63
CA CYS A 92 4.63 -0.55 5.40
C CYS A 92 4.87 0.87 4.87
N GLY A 93 4.17 1.22 3.79
CA GLY A 93 4.12 2.58 3.24
C GLY A 93 2.68 3.05 3.14
N ASP A 94 2.44 4.35 3.16
CA ASP A 94 1.07 4.89 3.30
C ASP A 94 0.29 4.96 1.97
N THR A 95 0.77 4.32 0.89
CA THR A 95 0.29 4.65 -0.48
C THR A 95 0.11 3.48 -1.45
N GLY A 96 0.08 2.23 -0.99
CA GLY A 96 -0.19 1.10 -1.90
C GLY A 96 1.04 0.51 -2.59
N ALA A 97 0.79 -0.37 -3.56
CA ALA A 97 1.81 -1.01 -4.37
C ALA A 97 1.40 -1.12 -5.85
N ILE A 98 2.43 -1.18 -6.69
CA ILE A 98 2.35 -1.52 -8.11
C ILE A 98 3.10 -2.82 -8.30
N ILE A 99 2.45 -3.80 -8.92
CA ILE A 99 3.04 -5.10 -9.28
C ILE A 99 2.80 -5.30 -10.77
N ASP A 100 3.87 -5.48 -11.53
CA ASP A 100 3.83 -5.57 -12.99
C ASP A 100 3.89 -7.02 -13.49
N ASN A 101 3.96 -7.18 -14.81
CA ASN A 101 4.20 -8.46 -15.48
C ASN A 101 3.21 -9.57 -15.07
N PHE A 102 1.91 -9.29 -15.10
CA PHE A 102 0.87 -10.32 -14.99
C PHE A 102 0.36 -10.72 -16.37
N ILE A 103 0.09 -12.00 -16.57
CA ILE A 103 -0.66 -12.44 -17.73
C ILE A 103 -2.12 -12.01 -17.53
N PRO A 104 -2.86 -11.53 -18.54
CA PRO A 104 -4.27 -11.23 -18.37
C PRO A 104 -5.08 -12.44 -17.87
N GLY A 105 -5.89 -12.23 -16.84
CA GLY A 105 -6.58 -13.29 -16.12
C GLY A 105 -7.21 -12.80 -14.82
N THR A 106 -7.86 -13.70 -14.09
CA THR A 106 -8.45 -13.39 -12.78
C THR A 106 -7.47 -13.77 -11.68
N TYR A 107 -7.24 -12.85 -10.75
CA TYR A 107 -6.32 -13.03 -9.63
C TYR A 107 -6.99 -12.70 -8.30
N THR A 108 -6.51 -13.34 -7.24
CA THR A 108 -6.88 -13.00 -5.86
C THR A 108 -5.67 -12.49 -5.11
N LEU A 109 -5.76 -11.29 -4.58
CA LEU A 109 -4.75 -10.64 -3.77
C LEU A 109 -5.08 -10.87 -2.29
N ASN A 110 -4.06 -11.21 -1.51
CA ASN A 110 -4.06 -11.24 -0.06
C ASN A 110 -3.02 -10.24 0.44
N LEU A 111 -3.43 -9.34 1.32
CA LEU A 111 -2.57 -8.41 2.02
C LEU A 111 -2.62 -8.67 3.53
N ARG A 112 -1.46 -8.67 4.17
CA ARG A 112 -1.34 -8.88 5.62
C ARG A 112 -0.52 -7.77 6.26
N GLY A 113 -1.11 -7.07 7.22
CA GLY A 113 -0.46 -6.08 8.07
C GLY A 113 0.16 -6.74 9.29
N ILE A 114 1.47 -6.56 9.45
CA ILE A 114 2.26 -7.15 10.53
C ILE A 114 2.89 -6.03 11.36
N CYS A 115 2.67 -6.08 12.67
CA CYS A 115 3.18 -5.07 13.58
C CYS A 115 4.69 -5.25 13.88
N PRO A 116 5.34 -4.29 14.59
CA PRO A 116 6.76 -4.38 14.92
C PRO A 116 7.17 -5.65 15.69
N LEU A 117 6.23 -6.26 16.45
CA LEU A 117 6.48 -7.50 17.19
C LEU A 117 6.37 -8.77 16.33
N GLY A 118 6.01 -8.65 15.04
CA GLY A 118 5.82 -9.78 14.14
C GLY A 118 4.46 -10.47 14.26
N VAL A 119 3.48 -9.81 14.88
CA VAL A 119 2.11 -10.29 15.02
C VAL A 119 1.26 -9.77 13.84
N LEU A 120 0.41 -10.63 13.29
CA LEU A 120 -0.59 -10.25 12.29
C LEU A 120 -1.66 -9.40 12.97
N THR A 121 -1.83 -8.15 12.53
CA THR A 121 -2.83 -7.23 13.08
C THR A 121 -3.94 -6.90 12.08
N HIS A 122 -3.66 -7.02 10.78
CA HIS A 122 -4.65 -6.75 9.73
C HIS A 122 -4.57 -7.75 8.58
N GLU A 123 -5.70 -8.03 7.94
CA GLU A 123 -5.75 -8.88 6.74
C GLU A 123 -6.86 -8.42 5.78
N GLY A 124 -6.59 -8.50 4.46
CA GLY A 124 -7.57 -8.16 3.43
C GLY A 124 -7.42 -9.04 2.20
N TRP A 125 -8.55 -9.31 1.54
CA TRP A 125 -8.62 -10.13 0.33
C TRP A 125 -9.35 -9.39 -0.78
N TRP A 126 -8.86 -9.52 -2.01
CA TRP A 126 -9.48 -8.90 -3.19
C TRP A 126 -9.34 -9.79 -4.42
N THR A 127 -10.44 -10.11 -5.09
CA THR A 127 -10.42 -10.69 -6.44
C THR A 127 -10.57 -9.61 -7.51
N ALA A 128 -9.70 -9.63 -8.53
CA ALA A 128 -9.72 -8.70 -9.64
C ALA A 128 -9.39 -9.38 -10.97
N ASP A 129 -9.95 -8.85 -12.05
CA ASP A 129 -9.59 -9.21 -13.42
C ASP A 129 -8.49 -8.26 -13.92
N VAL A 130 -7.41 -8.85 -14.44
CA VAL A 130 -6.25 -8.14 -15.00
C VAL A 130 -6.33 -8.18 -16.51
N TYR A 131 -6.27 -7.01 -17.13
CA TYR A 131 -6.22 -6.82 -18.58
C TYR A 131 -4.82 -6.36 -19.02
N PRO A 132 -4.48 -6.43 -20.33
CA PRO A 132 -3.25 -5.83 -20.84
C PRO A 132 -3.12 -4.35 -20.46
N GLY A 133 -1.95 -3.94 -20.00
CA GLY A 133 -1.68 -2.56 -19.54
C GLY A 133 -1.99 -2.31 -18.06
N ILE A 134 -2.22 -1.06 -17.70
CA ILE A 134 -2.38 -0.64 -16.29
C ILE A 134 -3.80 -0.93 -15.79
N ASN A 135 -3.91 -1.64 -14.67
CA ASN A 135 -5.16 -1.94 -13.97
C ASN A 135 -5.13 -1.30 -12.57
N GLU A 136 -5.89 -0.23 -12.38
CA GLU A 136 -6.04 0.43 -11.08
C GLU A 136 -7.26 -0.17 -10.34
N LEU A 137 -7.00 -0.94 -9.28
CA LEU A 137 -8.04 -1.65 -8.55
C LEU A 137 -8.78 -0.75 -7.57
N GLY A 138 -8.11 0.25 -7.00
CA GLY A 138 -8.64 1.16 -5.97
C GLY A 138 -8.06 0.86 -4.58
N VAL A 139 -8.84 1.10 -3.52
CA VAL A 139 -8.41 0.94 -2.12
C VAL A 139 -8.97 -0.35 -1.51
N LEU A 140 -8.10 -1.22 -1.02
CA LEU A 140 -8.46 -2.37 -0.19
C LEU A 140 -8.47 -1.98 1.28
N THR A 141 -9.59 -2.13 1.97
CA THR A 141 -9.61 -2.03 3.44
C THR A 141 -9.22 -3.38 4.04
N LEU A 142 -8.19 -3.38 4.89
CA LEU A 142 -7.73 -4.56 5.63
C LEU A 142 -8.44 -4.56 6.98
N GLU A 143 -9.08 -5.68 7.28
CA GLU A 143 -9.84 -5.88 8.52
C GLU A 143 -8.90 -6.02 9.71
N TYR A 144 -9.28 -5.45 10.85
CA TYR A 144 -8.56 -5.62 12.10
C TYR A 144 -8.73 -7.05 12.64
N VAL A 145 -7.63 -7.77 12.83
CA VAL A 145 -7.66 -9.15 13.35
C VAL A 145 -7.15 -9.28 14.78
N GLY A 146 -6.46 -8.26 15.31
CA GLY A 146 -5.97 -8.26 16.69
C GLY A 146 -4.89 -7.23 16.98
N ALA A 147 -4.63 -7.03 18.27
CA ALA A 147 -3.65 -6.05 18.75
C ALA A 147 -2.21 -6.54 18.57
N CYS A 148 -1.26 -5.59 18.53
CA CYS A 148 0.18 -5.90 18.54
C CYS A 148 0.65 -6.28 19.95
N GLU A 149 0.25 -7.45 20.42
CA GLU A 149 0.64 -7.97 21.72
C GLU A 149 1.23 -9.37 21.58
N LEU A 150 2.28 -9.67 22.37
CA LEU A 150 2.78 -11.04 22.45
C LEU A 150 1.75 -11.91 23.18
N PRO A 151 1.53 -13.16 22.72
CA PRO A 151 0.60 -14.08 23.35
C PRO A 151 1.00 -14.50 24.77
#